data_AF-A0A957RX84-F1
#
_entry.id   AF-A0A957RX84-F1
#
_cell.length_a   1.000
_cell.length_b   1.000
_cell.length_c   1.000
_cell.angle_alpha   90.00
_cell.angle_beta   90.00
_cell.angle_gamma   90.00
#
_symmetry.space_group_name_H-M   'P 1'
#
loop_
_entity.id
_entity.type
_entity.pdbx_description
1 polymer ?
#
loop_
_entity_poly.entity_id
_entity_poly.type
_entity_poly.pdbx_seq_one_letter_code
_entity_poly.pdbx_strand_id
1 'polypeptide(L)'
;GILIPPSIMLIVYAAASGVSIVKLYAGAMLPGLLLVSLYLVYVVGRAILQPEMAPKPTKEEVPDVPLGRLLLMLLTSFFPLAALILSVLGSILFGLATPSEAAAIGALGGIILAFAYRAMTFQRLRESVYLTVRTTAMVCWLF
;
A
#
# COMPACT_ATOMS: atom_id res chain seq x y z
N GLY A 1 -1.42 -8.17 -2.99
CA GLY A 1 -0.23 -7.39 -2.59
C GLY A 1 0.44 -8.00 -1.38
N ILE A 2 0.85 -9.26 -1.45
CA ILE A 2 1.54 -9.95 -0.34
C ILE A 2 3.06 -9.88 -0.45
N LEU A 3 3.57 -9.56 -1.65
CA LEU A 3 4.99 -9.71 -1.95
C LEU A 3 5.77 -8.39 -2.02
N ILE A 4 5.12 -7.30 -2.44
CA ILE A 4 5.79 -5.99 -2.54
C ILE A 4 5.93 -5.41 -1.13
N PRO A 5 7.15 -5.13 -0.68
CA PRO A 5 7.36 -4.45 0.59
C PRO A 5 6.65 -3.08 0.63
N PRO A 6 6.09 -2.66 1.78
CA PRO A 6 6.10 -3.30 3.10
C PRO A 6 5.02 -4.38 3.25
N SER A 7 5.43 -5.64 3.48
CA SER A 7 4.50 -6.77 3.63
C SER A 7 4.58 -7.34 5.04
N ILE A 8 3.46 -7.24 5.77
CA ILE A 8 3.32 -7.79 7.14
C ILE A 8 3.63 -9.29 7.14
N MET A 9 3.21 -10.02 6.11
CA MET A 9 3.42 -11.46 6.01
C MET A 9 4.91 -11.82 5.92
N LEU A 10 5.71 -11.02 5.20
CA LEU A 10 7.16 -11.21 5.14
C LEU A 10 7.84 -10.87 6.47
N ILE A 11 7.37 -9.83 7.19
CA ILE A 11 7.87 -9.51 8.53
C ILE A 11 7.62 -10.67 9.49
N VAL A 12 6.38 -11.19 9.52
CA VAL A 12 5.99 -12.28 10.41
C VAL A 12 6.74 -13.57 10.05
N TYR A 13 6.87 -13.90 8.77
CA TYR A 13 7.66 -15.05 8.33
C TYR A 13 9.13 -14.92 8.72
N ALA A 14 9.73 -13.75 8.53
CA ALA A 14 11.12 -13.52 8.92
C ALA A 14 11.32 -13.62 10.43
N ALA A 15 10.38 -13.10 11.22
CA ALA A 15 10.39 -13.24 12.67
C ALA A 15 10.24 -14.72 13.12
N ALA A 16 9.36 -15.48 12.48
CA ALA A 16 9.12 -16.90 12.79
C ALA A 16 10.29 -17.81 12.36
N SER A 17 10.94 -17.51 11.23
CA SER A 17 12.03 -18.33 10.67
C SER A 17 13.43 -17.84 11.05
N GLY A 18 13.54 -16.74 11.80
CA GLY A 18 14.82 -16.16 12.24
C GLY A 18 15.69 -15.59 11.10
N VAL A 19 15.13 -15.42 9.90
CA VAL A 19 15.86 -14.84 8.76
C VAL A 19 15.81 -13.32 8.79
N SER A 20 16.82 -12.68 8.19
CA SER A 20 16.88 -11.22 8.12
C SER A 20 15.73 -10.66 7.27
N ILE A 21 14.93 -9.78 7.88
CA ILE A 21 13.80 -9.07 7.26
C ILE A 21 14.25 -8.25 6.05
N VAL A 22 15.39 -7.56 6.16
CA VAL A 22 15.97 -6.73 5.09
C VAL A 22 16.30 -7.56 3.86
N LYS A 23 16.94 -8.73 4.07
CA LYS A 23 17.28 -9.65 2.97
C LYS A 23 16.02 -10.22 2.31
N LEU A 24 15.00 -10.55 3.10
CA LEU A 24 13.73 -11.05 2.59
C LEU A 24 12.99 -9.98 1.77
N TYR A 25 13.00 -8.72 2.21
CA TYR A 25 12.43 -7.59 1.48
C TYR A 25 13.16 -7.34 0.16
N ALA A 26 14.49 -7.32 0.18
CA ALA A 26 15.29 -7.17 -1.03
C ALA A 26 15.05 -8.31 -2.02
N GLY A 27 14.98 -9.55 -1.53
CA GLY A 27 14.69 -10.73 -2.35
C GLY A 27 13.28 -10.76 -2.93
N ALA A 28 12.30 -10.17 -2.22
CA ALA A 28 10.92 -10.09 -2.67
C ALA A 28 10.66 -8.98 -3.72
N MET A 29 11.59 -8.04 -3.92
CA MET A 29 11.42 -6.96 -4.92
C MET A 29 11.28 -7.48 -6.34
N LEU A 30 12.19 -8.37 -6.78
CA LEU A 30 12.17 -8.91 -8.14
C LEU A 30 10.85 -9.66 -8.46
N PRO A 31 10.42 -10.66 -7.67
CA PRO A 31 9.14 -11.32 -7.92
C PRO A 31 7.93 -10.40 -7.71
N GLY A 32 8.04 -9.40 -6.82
CA GLY A 32 6.99 -8.39 -6.62
C GLY A 32 6.78 -7.52 -7.86
N LEU A 33 7.86 -7.02 -8.45
CA LEU A 33 7.82 -6.25 -9.69
C LEU A 33 7.33 -7.08 -10.87
N LEU A 34 7.80 -8.33 -11.00
CA LEU A 34 7.33 -9.25 -12.03
C LEU A 34 5.81 -9.46 -11.96
N LEU A 35 5.27 -9.72 -10.76
CA LEU A 35 3.83 -9.86 -10.56
C LEU A 35 3.08 -8.59 -10.92
N VAL A 36 3.57 -7.41 -10.53
CA VAL A 36 2.95 -6.12 -10.91
C VAL A 36 2.91 -5.98 -12.43
N SER A 37 4.02 -6.24 -13.11
CA SER A 37 4.09 -6.15 -14.56
C SER A 37 3.10 -7.10 -15.23
N LEU A 38 3.03 -8.36 -14.78
CA LEU A 38 2.07 -9.33 -15.29
C LEU A 38 0.62 -8.90 -15.06
N TYR A 39 0.29 -8.39 -13.87
CA TYR A 39 -1.05 -7.87 -13.57
C TYR A 39 -1.40 -6.66 -14.42
N LEU A 40 -0.47 -5.72 -14.61
CA LEU A 40 -0.69 -4.56 -15.47
C LEU A 40 -0.95 -4.98 -16.91
N VAL A 41 -0.12 -5.85 -17.47
CA VAL A 41 -0.31 -6.39 -18.82
C VAL A 41 -1.65 -7.11 -18.94
N TYR A 42 -2.02 -7.93 -17.96
CA TYR A 42 -3.29 -8.65 -17.96
C TYR A 42 -4.48 -7.69 -17.87
N VAL A 43 -4.47 -6.72 -16.95
CA VAL A 43 -5.58 -5.78 -16.74
C VAL A 43 -5.73 -4.86 -17.94
N VAL A 44 -4.63 -4.27 -18.43
CA VAL A 44 -4.65 -3.39 -19.62
C VAL A 44 -5.07 -4.19 -20.86
N GLY A 45 -4.53 -5.39 -21.04
CA GLY A 45 -4.91 -6.27 -22.14
C GLY A 45 -6.40 -6.64 -22.09
N ARG A 46 -6.93 -7.04 -20.93
CA ARG A 46 -8.35 -7.35 -20.76
C ARG A 46 -9.25 -6.12 -20.92
N ALA A 47 -8.82 -4.94 -20.46
CA ALA A 47 -9.56 -3.69 -20.64
C ALA A 47 -9.65 -3.27 -22.11
N ILE A 48 -8.61 -3.53 -22.92
CA ILE A 48 -8.62 -3.26 -24.37
C ILE A 48 -9.47 -4.30 -25.12
N LEU A 49 -9.33 -5.58 -24.77
CA LEU A 49 -10.05 -6.68 -25.45
C LEU A 49 -11.53 -6.76 -25.07
N GLN A 50 -11.90 -6.34 -23.85
CA GLN A 50 -13.27 -6.38 -23.35
C GLN A 50 -13.63 -5.05 -22.65
N PRO A 51 -13.85 -3.98 -23.43
CA PRO A 51 -14.11 -2.63 -22.91
C PRO A 51 -15.42 -2.52 -22.12
N GLU A 52 -16.35 -3.48 -22.26
CA GLU A 52 -17.56 -3.58 -21.41
C GLU A 52 -17.24 -3.81 -19.92
N MET A 53 -16.10 -4.44 -19.59
CA MET A 53 -15.70 -4.64 -18.19
C MET A 53 -15.03 -3.41 -17.58
N ALA A 54 -14.61 -2.45 -18.40
CA ALA A 54 -14.00 -1.20 -17.98
C ALA A 54 -14.62 -0.02 -18.76
N PRO A 55 -15.94 0.22 -18.60
CA PRO A 55 -16.61 1.30 -19.31
C PRO A 55 -15.97 2.64 -18.91
N LYS A 56 -15.74 3.50 -19.90
CA LYS A 56 -15.20 4.85 -19.64
C LYS A 56 -16.22 5.59 -18.76
N PRO A 57 -15.78 6.33 -17.72
CA PRO A 57 -16.67 7.14 -16.91
C PRO A 57 -17.49 8.06 -17.81
N THR A 58 -18.80 8.11 -17.57
CA THR A 58 -19.70 8.96 -18.35
C THR A 58 -19.35 10.44 -18.08
N LYS A 59 -19.48 11.32 -19.07
CA LYS A 59 -19.18 12.76 -18.94
C LYS A 59 -19.97 13.48 -17.83
N GLU A 60 -21.01 12.84 -17.29
CA GLU A 60 -21.85 13.32 -16.19
C GLU A 60 -21.27 12.98 -14.80
N GLU A 61 -20.43 11.95 -14.68
CA GLU A 61 -19.84 11.50 -13.40
C GLU A 61 -18.44 12.11 -13.16
N VAL A 62 -17.75 12.49 -14.24
CA VAL A 62 -16.44 13.14 -14.20
C VAL A 62 -16.47 14.28 -15.24
N PRO A 63 -16.49 15.57 -14.82
CA PRO A 63 -16.33 16.68 -15.75
C PRO A 63 -15.05 16.47 -16.57
N ASP A 64 -14.99 16.93 -17.84
CA ASP A 64 -13.77 16.87 -18.67
C ASP A 64 -12.61 17.58 -17.93
N VAL A 65 -11.90 16.85 -17.06
CA VAL A 65 -10.80 17.36 -16.27
C VAL A 65 -9.61 17.46 -17.22
N PRO A 66 -9.03 18.65 -17.43
CA PRO A 66 -7.85 18.77 -18.26
C PRO A 66 -6.76 17.85 -17.69
N LEU A 67 -6.05 17.14 -18.58
CA LEU A 67 -5.00 16.17 -18.21
C LEU A 67 -4.03 16.73 -17.16
N GLY A 68 -3.73 18.04 -17.21
CA GLY A 68 -2.90 18.72 -16.21
C GLY A 68 -3.50 18.76 -14.80
N ARG A 69 -4.82 18.96 -14.67
CA ARG A 69 -5.52 18.93 -13.37
C ARG A 69 -5.66 17.51 -12.83
N LEU A 70 -5.87 16.53 -13.72
CA LEU A 70 -5.88 15.11 -13.36
C LEU A 70 -4.51 14.66 -12.86
N LEU A 71 -3.43 15.03 -13.57
CA LEU A 71 -2.06 14.79 -13.15
C LEU A 71 -1.76 15.45 -11.81
N LEU A 72 -2.19 16.69 -11.59
CA LEU A 72 -2.02 17.37 -10.30
C LEU A 72 -2.78 16.71 -9.16
N MET A 73 -4.01 16.25 -9.39
CA MET A 73 -4.77 15.50 -8.38
C MET A 73 -4.10 14.16 -8.06
N LEU A 74 -3.69 13.43 -9.11
CA LEU A 74 -3.00 12.16 -8.96
C LEU A 74 -1.69 12.34 -8.20
N LEU A 75 -0.89 13.33 -8.57
CA LEU A 75 0.36 13.66 -7.88
C LEU A 75 0.11 14.07 -6.43
N THR A 76 -0.89 14.92 -6.17
CA THR A 76 -1.20 15.39 -4.82
C THR A 76 -1.72 14.28 -3.91
N SER A 77 -2.47 13.31 -4.42
CA SER A 77 -2.96 12.18 -3.62
C SER A 77 -1.93 11.04 -3.49
N PHE A 78 -1.18 10.76 -4.56
CA PHE A 78 -0.21 9.67 -4.59
C PHE A 78 1.10 10.04 -3.89
N PHE A 79 1.60 11.25 -4.08
CA PHE A 79 2.92 11.65 -3.58
C PHE A 79 3.04 11.58 -2.05
N PRO A 80 2.08 12.06 -1.23
CA PRO A 80 2.17 11.95 0.23
C PRO A 80 2.17 10.50 0.71
N LEU A 81 1.37 9.65 0.08
CA LEU A 81 1.31 8.22 0.40
C LEU A 81 2.62 7.53 -0.01
N ALA A 82 3.12 7.80 -1.22
CA ALA A 82 4.38 7.26 -1.72
C ALA A 82 5.56 7.70 -0.86
N ALA A 83 5.62 8.97 -0.46
CA ALA A 83 6.65 9.50 0.43
C ALA A 83 6.63 8.79 1.79
N LEU A 84 5.44 8.54 2.35
CA LEU A 84 5.29 7.77 3.60
C LEU A 84 5.78 6.32 3.43
N ILE A 85 5.38 5.64 2.36
CA ILE A 85 5.83 4.27 2.08
C ILE A 85 7.35 4.21 1.89
N LEU A 86 7.92 5.12 1.08
CA LEU A 86 9.36 5.18 0.82
C LEU A 86 10.16 5.53 2.08
N SER A 87 9.62 6.36 2.97
CA SER A 87 10.25 6.68 4.25
C SER A 87 10.31 5.45 5.18
N VAL A 88 9.18 4.74 5.32
CA VAL A 88 9.11 3.51 6.13
C VAL A 88 9.98 2.41 5.52
N LEU A 89 9.86 2.18 4.21
CA LEU A 89 10.63 1.16 3.52
C LEU A 89 12.13 1.47 3.54
N GLY A 90 12.49 2.72 3.25
CA GLY A 90 13.87 3.19 3.24
C GLY A 90 14.52 3.03 4.62
N SER A 91 13.84 3.44 5.69
CA SER A 91 14.37 3.27 7.04
C SER A 91 14.62 1.81 7.44
N ILE A 92 13.78 0.87 6.98
CA ILE A 92 13.98 -0.57 7.19
C ILE A 92 15.14 -1.09 6.32
N LEU A 93 15.16 -0.78 5.03
CA LEU A 93 16.17 -1.29 4.09
C LEU A 93 17.59 -0.78 4.39
N PHE A 94 17.70 0.50 4.77
CA PHE A 94 18.98 1.10 5.16
C PHE A 94 19.38 0.76 6.61
N GLY A 95 18.58 -0.03 7.34
CA GLY A 95 18.87 -0.43 8.72
C GLY A 95 18.84 0.72 9.73
N LEU A 96 18.19 1.83 9.38
CA LEU A 96 18.08 3.02 10.23
C LEU A 96 17.08 2.83 11.37
N ALA A 97 16.06 1.98 11.17
CA ALA A 97 15.03 1.70 12.14
C ALA A 97 14.66 0.21 12.13
N THR A 98 14.31 -0.32 13.29
CA THR A 98 13.70 -1.65 13.38
C THR A 98 12.31 -1.62 12.74
N PRO A 99 11.80 -2.77 12.23
CA PRO A 99 10.46 -2.81 11.62
C PRO A 99 9.34 -2.31 12.54
N SER A 100 9.48 -2.51 13.85
CA SER A 100 8.54 -2.01 14.86
C SER A 100 8.56 -0.48 14.97
N GLU A 101 9.75 0.14 14.99
CA GLU A 101 9.91 1.59 15.01
C GLU A 101 9.41 2.22 13.69
N ALA A 102 9.76 1.61 12.56
CA ALA A 102 9.30 2.04 11.25
C ALA A 102 7.76 1.95 11.11
N ALA A 103 7.14 0.89 11.67
CA ALA A 103 5.70 0.74 11.72
C ALA A 103 5.02 1.82 12.60
N ALA A 104 5.62 2.18 13.74
CA ALA A 104 5.10 3.24 14.61
C ALA A 104 5.11 4.60 13.90
N ILE A 105 6.22 4.95 13.24
CA ILE A 105 6.34 6.20 12.46
C ILE A 105 5.37 6.18 11.27
N GLY A 106 5.22 5.04 10.59
CA GLY A 106 4.26 4.87 9.51
C GLY A 106 2.80 5.05 9.96
N ALA A 107 2.43 4.52 11.13
CA ALA A 107 1.12 4.68 11.72
C ALA A 107 0.84 6.14 12.10
N LEU A 108 1.81 6.82 12.74
CA LEU A 108 1.73 8.24 13.05
C LEU A 108 1.57 9.08 11.77
N GLY A 109 2.38 8.82 10.75
CA GLY A 109 2.26 9.49 9.45
C GLY A 109 0.91 9.26 8.78
N GLY A 110 0.36 8.04 8.89
CA GLY A 110 -0.99 7.72 8.40
C GLY A 110 -2.09 8.50 9.11
N ILE A 111 -1.98 8.67 10.43
CA ILE A 111 -2.90 9.51 11.22
C ILE A 111 -2.80 10.98 10.78
N ILE A 112 -1.58 11.50 10.61
CA ILE A 112 -1.36 12.87 10.13
C ILE A 112 -1.99 13.07 8.75
N LEU A 113 -1.81 12.12 7.83
CA LEU A 113 -2.45 12.16 6.50
C LEU A 113 -3.98 12.11 6.63
N ALA A 114 -4.54 11.27 7.50
CA ALA A 114 -5.98 11.21 7.73
C ALA A 114 -6.55 12.54 8.24
N PHE A 115 -5.82 13.26 9.09
CA PHE A 115 -6.17 14.62 9.51
C PHE A 115 -6.06 15.62 8.36
N ALA A 116 -4.96 15.59 7.59
CA ALA A 116 -4.75 16.49 6.45
C ALA A 116 -5.85 16.35 5.39
N TYR A 117 -6.30 15.12 5.11
CA TYR A 117 -7.41 14.84 4.20
C TYR A 117 -8.80 15.02 4.82
N ARG A 118 -8.90 15.47 6.08
CA ARG A 118 -10.15 15.58 6.85
C ARG A 118 -10.99 14.29 6.81
N ALA A 119 -10.30 13.16 6.73
CA ALA A 119 -10.89 11.83 6.61
C ALA A 119 -11.10 11.17 7.98
N MET A 120 -10.67 11.82 9.06
CA MET A 120 -10.71 11.31 10.43
C MET A 120 -12.14 11.38 11.00
N THR A 121 -12.80 10.22 11.05
CA THR A 121 -14.11 10.04 11.70
C THR A 121 -14.04 8.90 12.70
N PHE A 122 -14.84 8.97 13.76
CA PHE A 122 -14.88 7.92 14.78
C PHE A 122 -15.22 6.54 14.19
N GLN A 123 -16.10 6.51 13.18
CA GLN A 123 -16.46 5.29 12.48
C GLN A 123 -15.26 4.68 11.72
N ARG A 124 -14.51 5.49 10.95
CA ARG A 124 -13.32 5.02 10.21
C ARG A 124 -12.20 4.59 11.14
N LEU A 125 -12.04 5.28 12.28
CA LEU A 125 -11.08 4.90 13.30
C LEU A 125 -11.44 3.53 13.90
N ARG A 126 -12.70 3.34 14.32
CA ARG A 126 -13.19 2.07 14.86
C ARG A 126 -13.04 0.93 13.85
N GLU A 127 -13.36 1.19 12.59
CA GLU A 127 -13.22 0.21 11.50
C GLU A 127 -11.75 -0.17 11.28
N SER A 128 -10.84 0.81 11.27
CA SER A 128 -9.39 0.57 11.13
C SER A 128 -8.83 -0.28 12.27
N VAL A 129 -9.25 0.01 13.51
CA VAL A 129 -8.86 -0.79 14.69
C VAL A 129 -9.42 -2.21 14.59
N TYR A 130 -10.69 -2.37 14.22
CA TYR A 130 -11.32 -3.69 14.06
C TYR A 130 -10.63 -4.53 12.98
N LEU A 131 -10.31 -3.94 11.82
CA LEU A 131 -9.58 -4.63 10.75
C LEU A 131 -8.16 -5.02 11.20
N THR A 132 -7.50 -4.16 11.97
CA THR A 132 -6.17 -4.45 12.55
C THR A 132 -6.25 -5.60 13.53
N VAL A 133 -7.19 -5.57 14.48
CA VAL A 133 -7.38 -6.66 15.46
C VAL A 133 -7.75 -7.97 14.76
N ARG A 134 -8.63 -7.93 13.76
CA ARG A 134 -9.04 -9.12 13.00
C ARG A 134 -7.86 -9.76 12.27
N THR A 135 -7.03 -8.96 11.61
CA THR A 135 -5.83 -9.47 10.90
C THR A 135 -4.80 -10.00 11.87
N THR A 136 -4.52 -9.30 12.97
CA THR A 136 -3.63 -9.79 14.04
C THR A 136 -4.15 -11.09 14.66
N ALA A 137 -5.46 -11.22 14.93
CA ALA A 137 -6.04 -12.43 15.50
C ALA A 137 -5.92 -13.64 14.56
N MET A 138 -6.10 -13.46 13.25
CA MET A 138 -5.85 -14.52 12.26
C MET A 138 -4.39 -14.97 12.27
N VAL A 139 -3.46 -14.02 12.36
CA VAL A 139 -2.02 -14.31 12.46
C VAL A 139 -1.73 -15.07 13.76
N CYS A 140 -2.13 -14.55 14.92
CA CYS A 140 -1.92 -15.19 16.22
C CYS A 140 -2.63 -16.55 16.38
N TRP A 141 -3.63 -16.87 15.55
CA TRP A 141 -4.25 -18.20 15.55
C TRP A 141 -3.49 -19.21 14.68
N LEU A 142 -2.81 -18.74 13.62
CA LEU A 142 -2.00 -19.57 12.73
C LEU A 142 -0.63 -19.92 13.31
N PHE A 143 -0.17 -19.20 14.34
CA PHE A 143 1.10 -19.40 15.05
C PHE A 143 0.85 -19.84 16.49
#